data_AF-A0A9E3V1F9-F1
#
_entry.id   AF-A0A9E3V1F9-F1
#
_cell.length_a   1.000
_cell.length_b   1.000
_cell.length_c   1.000
_cell.angle_alpha   90.00
_cell.angle_beta   90.00
_cell.angle_gamma   90.00
#
_symmetry.space_group_name_H-M   'P 1'
#
loop_
_entity.id
_entity.type
_entity.pdbx_description
1 polymer ?
#
loop_
_entity_poly.entity_id
_entity_poly.type
_entity_poly.pdbx_seq_one_letter_code
_entity_poly.pdbx_strand_id
1 'polypeptide(L)'
;MAELIRASCKSGKTFPDDDWIRLAGSMDEHEIDDALALPDDQFRRYKAMRLDGQSHTFALMLATKRFPGIRTDSTFNVGRVNGNQFEDCPLRGDYYKRMAEAAGVSTTGKFYSGALARFPGDPEAWISGRGDVERLCRERGWNCSGDVTVRAPRYADPITEVKLDPSIVDDEVDARIEAQPELASRRSELWEQTYALRSGAVDPSEGG
;
A
#
# COMPACT_ATOMS: atom_id res chain seq x y z
N MET A 1 17.49 -2.31 -19.17
CA MET A 1 16.23 -2.92 -18.71
C MET A 1 14.96 -2.34 -19.35
N ALA A 2 14.98 -1.04 -19.68
CA ALA A 2 14.58 -0.53 -21.00
C ALA A 2 15.06 -1.37 -22.24
N GLU A 3 15.86 -2.41 -22.00
CA GLU A 3 16.52 -3.33 -22.94
C GLU A 3 15.55 -4.31 -23.60
N LEU A 4 14.34 -4.39 -23.06
CA LEU A 4 13.21 -5.11 -23.61
C LEU A 4 12.06 -4.16 -24.00
N ILE A 5 12.25 -2.83 -24.05
CA ILE A 5 11.26 -1.92 -24.70
C ILE A 5 10.95 -2.41 -26.13
N ARG A 6 11.91 -3.11 -26.73
CA ARG A 6 12.04 -3.31 -28.17
C ARG A 6 11.87 -4.72 -28.69
N ALA A 7 12.00 -5.77 -27.87
CA ALA A 7 12.06 -7.14 -28.42
C ALA A 7 10.80 -7.51 -29.23
N SER A 8 9.76 -6.68 -29.11
CA SER A 8 8.42 -7.17 -29.17
C SER A 8 7.38 -6.04 -29.11
N CYS A 9 7.36 -5.14 -30.09
CA CYS A 9 6.05 -4.83 -30.66
C CYS A 9 5.45 -6.07 -31.39
N LYS A 10 6.20 -7.20 -31.55
CA LYS A 10 5.87 -8.62 -31.86
C LYS A 10 4.73 -8.93 -32.85
N SER A 11 4.20 -7.95 -33.55
CA SER A 11 3.05 -8.05 -34.45
C SER A 11 3.30 -7.40 -35.80
N GLY A 12 4.54 -6.92 -36.05
CA GLY A 12 4.96 -6.49 -37.38
C GLY A 12 4.50 -5.09 -37.79
N LYS A 13 4.81 -4.07 -36.98
CA LYS A 13 4.79 -2.68 -37.46
C LYS A 13 6.12 -1.98 -37.15
N THR A 14 6.65 -1.32 -38.17
CA THR A 14 7.95 -0.66 -38.23
C THR A 14 8.20 0.31 -37.08
N PHE A 15 9.42 0.37 -36.55
CA PHE A 15 10.23 1.61 -36.41
C PHE A 15 11.65 1.28 -35.92
N PRO A 16 12.68 1.93 -36.51
CA PRO A 16 13.63 2.65 -35.67
C PRO A 16 13.87 4.06 -36.23
N ASP A 17 13.45 5.08 -35.48
CA ASP A 17 14.18 6.35 -35.48
C ASP A 17 15.11 6.30 -34.26
N ASP A 18 16.41 6.36 -34.49
CA ASP A 18 17.46 6.40 -33.45
C ASP A 18 17.21 7.52 -32.43
N ASP A 19 16.45 8.53 -32.82
CA ASP A 19 16.06 9.66 -31.98
C ASP A 19 15.14 9.27 -30.82
N TRP A 20 14.21 8.30 -31.00
CA TRP A 20 13.36 7.85 -29.90
C TRP A 20 14.15 7.04 -28.86
N ILE A 21 15.16 6.30 -29.33
CA ILE A 21 16.05 5.51 -28.47
C ILE A 21 16.87 6.41 -27.55
N ARG A 22 17.42 7.50 -28.11
CA ARG A 22 18.15 8.51 -27.35
C ARG A 22 17.23 9.22 -26.36
N LEU A 23 16.02 9.54 -26.79
CA LEU A 23 15.04 10.25 -25.98
C LEU A 23 14.54 9.38 -24.81
N ALA A 24 14.20 8.12 -25.06
CA ALA A 24 13.80 7.15 -24.04
C ALA A 24 14.92 6.87 -23.02
N GLY A 25 16.21 6.99 -23.42
CA GLY A 25 17.33 6.88 -22.50
C GLY A 25 17.41 8.01 -21.46
N SER A 26 16.71 9.12 -21.68
CA SER A 26 16.61 10.25 -20.77
C SER A 26 15.27 10.34 -20.02
N MET A 27 14.36 9.41 -20.31
CA MET A 27 13.01 9.36 -19.72
C MET A 27 12.99 8.38 -18.55
N ASP A 28 12.11 8.63 -17.58
CA ASP A 28 11.83 7.63 -16.56
C ASP A 28 10.89 6.53 -17.10
N GLU A 29 10.77 5.45 -16.34
CA GLU A 29 9.99 4.27 -16.74
C GLU A 29 8.50 4.60 -16.92
N HIS A 30 7.95 5.51 -16.12
CA HIS A 30 6.55 5.91 -16.21
C HIS A 30 6.28 6.73 -17.47
N GLU A 31 7.19 7.64 -17.82
CA GLU A 31 7.10 8.44 -19.04
C GLU A 31 7.13 7.56 -20.31
N ILE A 32 7.87 6.45 -20.27
CA ILE A 32 7.95 5.47 -21.36
C ILE A 32 6.62 4.73 -21.51
N ASP A 33 6.07 4.24 -20.39
CA ASP A 33 4.80 3.52 -20.38
C ASP A 33 3.64 4.41 -20.88
N ASP A 34 3.57 5.65 -20.41
CA ASP A 34 2.57 6.63 -20.84
C ASP A 34 2.64 6.88 -22.35
N ALA A 35 3.85 7.00 -22.90
CA ALA A 35 4.04 7.24 -24.32
C ALA A 35 3.65 6.02 -25.17
N LEU A 36 3.98 4.80 -24.71
CA LEU A 36 3.66 3.55 -25.42
C LEU A 36 2.16 3.22 -25.38
N ALA A 37 1.42 3.74 -24.40
CA ALA A 37 -0.03 3.58 -24.32
C ALA A 37 -0.82 4.46 -25.32
N LEU A 38 -0.15 5.40 -26.00
CA LEU A 38 -0.80 6.33 -26.93
C LEU A 38 -1.12 5.69 -28.29
N PRO A 39 -2.25 6.05 -28.92
CA PRO A 39 -2.49 5.76 -30.33
C PRO A 39 -1.39 6.33 -31.24
N ASP A 40 -1.09 5.67 -32.36
CA ASP A 40 0.01 6.00 -33.28
C ASP A 40 0.06 7.50 -33.67
N ASP A 41 -1.09 8.13 -33.88
CA ASP A 41 -1.19 9.53 -34.29
C ASP A 41 -0.89 10.53 -33.15
N GLN A 42 -1.18 10.14 -31.91
CA GLN A 42 -0.86 10.90 -30.71
C GLN A 42 0.60 10.70 -30.34
N PHE A 43 1.10 9.47 -30.44
CA PHE A 43 2.50 9.13 -30.21
C PHE A 43 3.45 9.92 -31.13
N ARG A 44 3.12 10.04 -32.43
CA ARG A 44 3.92 10.85 -33.37
C ARG A 44 4.00 12.32 -32.96
N ARG A 45 2.88 12.90 -32.52
CA ARG A 45 2.82 14.30 -32.05
C ARG A 45 3.62 14.48 -30.76
N TYR A 46 3.42 13.59 -29.80
CA TYR A 46 4.17 13.56 -28.55
C TYR A 46 5.68 13.49 -28.81
N LYS A 47 6.12 12.57 -29.67
CA LYS A 47 7.52 12.40 -30.05
C LYS A 47 8.10 13.66 -30.71
N ALA A 48 7.40 14.27 -31.65
CA ALA A 48 7.85 15.50 -32.30
C ALA A 48 8.09 16.63 -31.28
N MET A 49 7.20 16.79 -30.30
CA MET A 49 7.34 17.80 -29.25
C MET A 49 8.48 17.48 -28.28
N ARG A 50 8.70 16.20 -27.94
CA ARG A 50 9.84 15.81 -27.10
C ARG A 50 11.18 16.06 -27.78
N LEU A 51 11.27 15.82 -29.09
CA LEU A 51 12.47 16.10 -29.88
C LEU A 51 12.74 17.61 -30.01
N ASP A 52 11.69 18.43 -30.00
CA ASP A 52 11.78 19.89 -29.91
C ASP A 52 12.15 20.39 -28.50
N GLY A 53 12.38 19.49 -27.53
CA GLY A 53 12.81 19.82 -26.18
C GLY A 53 11.68 20.16 -25.21
N GLN A 54 10.41 19.95 -25.58
CA GLN A 54 9.28 20.19 -24.69
C GLN A 54 9.25 19.19 -23.53
N SER A 55 8.71 19.60 -22.37
CA SER A 55 8.57 18.70 -21.22
C SER A 55 7.61 17.55 -21.51
N HIS A 56 7.81 16.40 -20.84
CA HIS A 56 6.96 15.22 -21.02
C HIS A 56 5.47 15.53 -20.80
N THR A 57 5.12 16.14 -19.67
CA THR A 57 3.73 16.48 -19.33
C THR A 57 3.09 17.41 -20.35
N PHE A 58 3.84 18.40 -20.86
CA PHE A 58 3.32 19.35 -21.85
C PHE A 58 3.11 18.68 -23.21
N ALA A 59 4.07 17.88 -23.67
CA ALA A 59 3.97 17.11 -24.90
C ALA A 59 2.79 16.13 -24.84
N LEU A 60 2.62 15.44 -23.71
CA LEU A 60 1.53 14.48 -23.49
C LEU A 60 0.16 15.18 -23.49
N MET A 61 0.05 16.33 -22.82
CA MET A 61 -1.16 17.17 -22.82
C MET A 61 -1.59 17.56 -24.23
N LEU A 62 -0.65 18.08 -25.03
CA LEU A 62 -0.95 18.53 -26.40
C LEU A 62 -1.23 17.37 -27.35
N ALA A 63 -0.53 16.24 -27.19
CA ALA A 63 -0.73 15.05 -28.01
C ALA A 63 -2.10 14.41 -27.79
N THR A 64 -2.48 14.23 -26.51
CA THR A 64 -3.77 13.64 -26.11
C THR A 64 -4.93 14.64 -26.20
N LYS A 65 -4.63 15.94 -26.31
CA LYS A 65 -5.60 17.04 -26.17
C LYS A 65 -6.39 16.96 -24.87
N ARG A 66 -5.78 16.42 -23.82
CA ARG A 66 -6.36 16.32 -22.48
C ARG A 66 -5.54 17.19 -21.54
N PHE A 67 -6.24 18.00 -20.76
CA PHE A 67 -5.62 18.80 -19.71
C PHE A 67 -4.95 17.87 -18.68
N PRO A 68 -3.75 18.20 -18.15
CA PRO A 68 -3.16 17.44 -17.05
C PRO A 68 -4.14 17.44 -15.89
N GLY A 69 -4.54 16.26 -15.42
CA GLY A 69 -5.59 16.12 -14.41
C GLY A 69 -5.37 17.06 -13.22
N ILE A 70 -6.40 17.81 -12.84
CA ILE A 70 -6.33 18.71 -11.69
C ILE A 70 -6.34 17.82 -10.43
N ARG A 71 -5.29 17.91 -9.61
CA ARG A 71 -5.20 17.24 -8.31
C ARG A 71 -5.38 18.26 -7.20
N THR A 72 -6.60 18.74 -7.02
CA THR A 72 -7.01 19.67 -5.96
C THR A 72 -7.83 18.96 -4.90
N ASP A 73 -7.99 19.59 -3.74
CA ASP A 73 -8.87 19.05 -2.69
C ASP A 73 -10.34 19.05 -3.14
N SER A 74 -10.73 19.97 -4.03
CA SER A 74 -12.04 19.95 -4.68
C SER A 74 -12.25 18.68 -5.50
N THR A 75 -11.26 18.25 -6.30
CA THR A 75 -11.35 16.99 -7.08
C THR A 75 -11.33 15.75 -6.18
N PHE A 76 -10.59 15.80 -5.07
CA PHE A 76 -10.55 14.71 -4.09
C PHE A 76 -11.89 14.51 -3.35
N ASN A 77 -12.59 15.62 -3.11
CA ASN A 77 -13.85 15.64 -2.35
C ASN A 77 -15.11 15.45 -3.22
N VAL A 78 -14.97 15.32 -4.55
CA VAL A 78 -16.11 15.16 -5.46
C VAL A 78 -16.96 13.96 -5.04
N GLY A 79 -18.24 14.21 -4.77
CA GLY A 79 -19.22 13.18 -4.41
C GLY A 79 -19.12 12.65 -2.99
N ARG A 80 -18.24 13.21 -2.13
CA ARG A 80 -18.01 12.69 -0.75
C ARG A 80 -18.39 13.68 0.36
N VAL A 81 -18.47 14.97 0.04
CA VAL A 81 -18.77 16.03 1.02
C VAL A 81 -20.23 16.04 1.47
N ASN A 82 -20.46 16.57 2.68
CA ASN A 82 -21.78 16.87 3.26
C ASN A 82 -22.66 15.68 3.67
N GLY A 83 -22.06 14.50 3.88
CA GLY A 83 -22.77 13.39 4.51
C GLY A 83 -23.56 12.50 3.54
N ASN A 84 -23.47 12.74 2.24
CA ASN A 84 -24.04 11.86 1.21
C ASN A 84 -23.58 10.40 1.37
N GLN A 85 -22.40 10.18 1.97
CA GLN A 85 -21.86 8.85 2.32
C GLN A 85 -22.74 8.00 3.26
N PHE A 86 -23.72 8.60 3.95
CA PHE A 86 -24.59 7.90 4.89
C PHE A 86 -26.07 7.91 4.46
N GLU A 87 -26.38 8.28 3.22
CA GLU A 87 -27.76 8.29 2.71
C GLU A 87 -28.41 6.89 2.81
N ASP A 88 -27.66 5.84 2.48
CA ASP A 88 -28.14 4.45 2.55
C ASP A 88 -28.33 3.93 3.99
N CYS A 89 -27.63 4.53 4.97
CA CYS A 89 -27.70 4.10 6.36
C CYS A 89 -27.54 5.30 7.32
N PRO A 90 -28.59 6.12 7.49
CA PRO A 90 -28.52 7.34 8.29
C PRO A 90 -28.12 7.09 9.75
N LEU A 91 -28.61 5.99 10.34
CA LEU A 91 -28.31 5.59 11.72
C LEU A 91 -26.81 5.44 11.99
N ARG A 92 -26.05 4.92 11.00
CA ARG A 92 -24.59 4.81 11.11
C ARG A 92 -23.93 6.18 11.06
N GLY A 93 -24.41 7.04 10.16
CA GLY A 93 -23.95 8.43 10.05
C GLY A 93 -24.16 9.20 11.35
N ASP A 94 -25.34 9.09 11.96
CA ASP A 94 -25.66 9.76 13.22
C ASP A 94 -24.83 9.23 14.38
N TYR A 95 -24.56 7.92 14.41
CA TYR A 95 -23.64 7.34 15.37
C TYR A 95 -22.23 7.93 15.24
N TYR A 96 -21.66 7.98 14.03
CA TYR A 96 -20.32 8.54 13.82
C TYR A 96 -20.25 10.05 14.06
N LYS A 97 -21.31 10.81 13.74
CA LYS A 97 -21.40 12.24 14.04
C LYS A 97 -21.40 12.50 15.55
N ARG A 98 -22.20 11.76 16.32
CA ARG A 98 -22.23 11.88 17.79
C ARG A 98 -20.86 11.61 18.42
N MET A 99 -20.16 10.59 17.93
CA MET A 99 -18.80 10.27 18.41
C MET A 99 -17.81 11.40 18.12
N ALA A 100 -17.89 12.01 16.93
CA ALA A 100 -17.05 13.14 16.56
C ALA A 100 -17.37 14.40 17.38
N GLU A 101 -18.65 14.71 17.58
CA GLU A 101 -19.11 15.83 18.40
C GLU A 101 -18.70 15.68 19.87
N ALA A 102 -18.81 14.46 20.42
CA ALA A 102 -18.36 14.14 21.77
C ALA A 102 -16.84 14.35 21.94
N ALA A 103 -16.06 14.16 20.88
CA ALA A 103 -14.63 14.43 20.83
C ALA A 103 -14.27 15.87 20.43
N GLY A 104 -15.27 16.74 20.18
CA GLY A 104 -15.06 18.14 19.80
C GLY A 104 -14.63 18.35 18.33
N VAL A 105 -14.78 17.35 17.46
CA VAL A 105 -14.41 17.43 16.05
C VAL A 105 -15.60 17.87 15.20
N SER A 106 -15.45 18.97 14.46
CA SER A 106 -16.46 19.40 13.49
C SER A 106 -16.51 18.46 12.28
N THR A 107 -17.73 18.00 11.94
CA THR A 107 -18.02 17.13 10.79
C THR A 107 -18.42 17.93 9.54
N THR A 108 -18.63 19.24 9.66
CA THR A 108 -19.09 20.11 8.57
C THR A 108 -18.02 20.23 7.48
N GLY A 109 -18.40 19.97 6.22
CA GLY A 109 -17.49 20.02 5.08
C GLY A 109 -16.45 18.89 5.05
N LYS A 110 -16.54 17.92 5.97
CA LYS A 110 -15.68 16.74 6.02
C LYS A 110 -16.45 15.49 5.62
N PHE A 111 -15.71 14.48 5.19
CA PHE A 111 -16.24 13.13 5.01
C PHE A 111 -15.53 12.16 5.93
N TYR A 112 -16.11 10.98 6.15
CA TYR A 112 -15.58 9.98 7.07
C TYR A 112 -14.92 8.88 6.24
N SER A 113 -13.63 8.64 6.46
CA SER A 113 -12.93 7.53 5.81
C SER A 113 -12.78 6.36 6.76
N GLY A 114 -13.59 5.31 6.56
CA GLY A 114 -13.48 4.08 7.35
C GLY A 114 -12.11 3.39 7.20
N ALA A 115 -11.45 3.53 6.04
CA ALA A 115 -10.11 3.00 5.82
C ALA A 115 -9.03 3.70 6.68
N LEU A 116 -9.32 4.91 7.14
CA LEU A 116 -8.44 5.70 7.98
C LEU A 116 -8.88 5.70 9.44
N ALA A 117 -9.87 4.90 9.82
CA ALA A 117 -10.35 4.80 11.19
C ALA A 117 -9.65 3.67 11.95
N ARG A 118 -9.26 3.90 13.21
CA ARG A 118 -8.77 2.84 14.10
C ARG A 118 -9.90 1.92 14.58
N PHE A 119 -11.10 2.49 14.72
CA PHE A 119 -12.31 1.80 15.14
C PHE A 119 -13.53 2.47 14.50
N PRO A 120 -14.69 1.80 14.42
CA PRO A 120 -15.90 2.41 13.88
C PRO A 120 -16.30 3.66 14.67
N GLY A 121 -16.34 4.82 14.01
CA GLY A 121 -16.68 6.10 14.62
C GLY A 121 -15.48 6.88 15.18
N ASP A 122 -14.26 6.53 14.77
CA ASP A 122 -13.04 7.28 15.08
C ASP A 122 -13.17 8.76 14.68
N PRO A 123 -13.12 9.70 15.65
CA PRO A 123 -13.22 11.14 15.36
C PRO A 123 -12.13 11.67 14.43
N GLU A 124 -10.93 11.08 14.46
CA GLU A 124 -9.80 11.51 13.62
C GLU A 124 -9.96 11.11 12.15
N ALA A 125 -10.88 10.19 11.84
CA ALA A 125 -11.15 9.72 10.48
C ALA A 125 -12.06 10.68 9.68
N TRP A 126 -12.46 11.80 10.28
CA TRP A 126 -13.16 12.89 9.59
C TRP A 126 -12.17 13.82 8.88
N ILE A 127 -12.19 13.77 7.55
CA ILE A 127 -11.17 14.34 6.67
C ILE A 127 -11.76 15.49 5.86
N SER A 128 -11.04 16.62 5.85
CA SER A 128 -11.39 17.77 5.00
C SER A 128 -10.76 17.70 3.60
N GLY A 129 -9.60 17.04 3.49
CA GLY A 129 -8.85 16.96 2.24
C GLY A 129 -7.59 16.11 2.38
N ARG A 130 -6.72 16.20 1.37
CA ARG A 130 -5.53 15.34 1.28
C ARG A 130 -4.52 15.58 2.40
N GLY A 131 -4.40 16.81 2.89
CA GLY A 131 -3.49 17.14 3.98
C GLY A 131 -3.82 16.41 5.29
N ASP A 132 -5.11 16.22 5.59
CA ASP A 132 -5.56 15.45 6.76
C ASP A 132 -5.19 13.97 6.63
N VAL A 133 -5.30 13.40 5.42
CA VAL A 133 -4.86 12.02 5.14
C VAL A 133 -3.37 11.89 5.36
N GLU A 134 -2.57 12.82 4.82
CA GLU A 134 -1.12 12.79 4.95
C GLU A 134 -0.67 12.88 6.41
N ARG A 135 -1.26 13.83 7.16
CA ARG A 135 -1.01 14.03 8.58
C ARG A 135 -1.33 12.75 9.36
N LEU A 136 -2.52 12.19 9.17
CA LEU A 136 -2.97 11.02 9.92
C LEU A 136 -2.12 9.78 9.60
N CYS A 137 -1.79 9.55 8.32
CA CYS A 137 -0.91 8.45 7.94
C CYS A 137 0.48 8.61 8.55
N ARG A 138 1.04 9.82 8.58
CA ARG A 138 2.36 10.09 9.18
C ARG A 138 2.34 9.90 10.70
N GLU A 139 1.34 10.44 11.39
CA GLU A 139 1.17 10.30 12.85
C GLU A 139 1.02 8.83 13.27
N ARG A 140 0.35 8.03 12.45
CA ARG A 140 0.10 6.61 12.73
C ARG A 140 1.18 5.68 12.19
N GLY A 141 2.17 6.20 11.45
CA GLY A 141 3.18 5.39 10.78
C GLY A 141 2.62 4.47 9.69
N TRP A 142 1.50 4.84 9.07
CA TRP A 142 0.87 4.08 7.99
C TRP A 142 1.43 4.45 6.63
N ASN A 143 1.48 3.48 5.73
CA ASN A 143 1.78 3.72 4.32
C ASN A 143 0.50 4.10 3.59
N CYS A 144 0.61 4.98 2.61
CA CYS A 144 -0.50 5.34 1.74
C CYS A 144 0.02 5.55 0.32
N SER A 145 -0.68 5.00 -0.67
CA SER A 145 -0.38 5.16 -2.10
C SER A 145 -1.65 5.46 -2.87
N GLY A 146 -1.61 6.48 -3.74
CA GLY A 146 -2.75 6.90 -4.55
C GLY A 146 -2.82 8.43 -4.64
N ASP A 147 -3.93 9.01 -4.21
CA ASP A 147 -4.13 10.46 -4.20
C ASP A 147 -3.14 11.20 -3.29
N VAL A 148 -2.72 10.52 -2.21
CA VAL A 148 -1.68 10.95 -1.28
C VAL A 148 -0.65 9.82 -1.19
N THR A 149 0.63 10.17 -1.22
CA THR A 149 1.71 9.20 -1.08
C THR A 149 2.48 9.48 0.22
N VAL A 150 2.31 8.60 1.21
CA VAL A 150 3.06 8.64 2.48
C VAL A 150 3.87 7.36 2.61
N ARG A 151 5.19 7.51 2.73
CA ARG A 151 6.07 6.40 3.08
C ARG A 151 6.12 6.29 4.60
N ALA A 152 5.65 5.16 5.12
CA ALA A 152 5.78 4.83 6.53
C ALA A 152 7.27 4.77 6.92
N PRO A 153 7.63 5.12 8.18
CA PRO A 153 8.95 4.79 8.69
C PRO A 153 9.17 3.28 8.56
N ARG A 154 10.36 2.86 8.11
CA ARG A 154 10.73 1.45 8.12
C ARG A 154 10.63 0.98 9.57
N TYR A 155 9.79 -0.01 9.83
CA TYR A 155 9.86 -0.74 11.09
C TYR A 155 11.30 -1.21 11.27
N ALA A 156 11.82 -1.08 12.49
CA ALA A 156 13.07 -1.73 12.86
C ALA A 156 12.99 -3.22 12.45
N ASP A 157 14.13 -3.78 12.06
CA ASP A 157 14.25 -5.15 11.55
C ASP A 157 13.35 -6.13 12.33
N PRO A 158 12.76 -7.14 11.66
CA PRO A 158 11.86 -8.09 12.31
C PRO A 158 12.48 -8.56 13.62
N ILE A 159 11.68 -8.49 14.70
CA ILE A 159 12.11 -8.83 16.06
C ILE A 159 12.86 -10.15 15.98
N THR A 160 14.16 -10.09 16.21
CA THR A 160 15.07 -11.22 16.14
C THR A 160 14.61 -12.26 17.16
N GLU A 161 14.49 -13.52 16.73
CA GLU A 161 14.23 -14.73 17.54
C GLU A 161 13.76 -14.48 18.97
N VAL A 162 12.44 -14.32 19.15
CA VAL A 162 11.86 -14.26 20.49
C VAL A 162 11.96 -15.66 21.09
N LYS A 163 12.73 -15.81 22.17
CA LYS A 163 12.82 -17.06 22.93
C LYS A 163 11.42 -17.46 23.39
N LEU A 164 11.06 -18.72 23.16
CA LEU A 164 9.82 -19.29 23.66
C LEU A 164 9.81 -19.25 25.18
N ASP A 165 8.71 -18.77 25.77
CA ASP A 165 8.56 -18.70 27.22
C ASP A 165 8.52 -20.13 27.82
N PRO A 166 9.35 -20.46 28.82
CA PRO A 166 9.39 -21.80 29.42
C PRO A 166 8.05 -22.28 29.98
N SER A 167 7.21 -21.37 30.49
CA SER A 167 5.92 -21.73 31.11
C SER A 167 4.95 -22.36 30.11
N ILE A 168 4.97 -21.91 28.85
CA ILE A 168 4.14 -22.48 27.78
C ILE A 168 4.57 -23.92 27.47
N VAL A 169 5.87 -24.19 27.54
CA VAL A 169 6.43 -25.54 27.31
C VAL A 169 6.11 -26.45 28.50
N ASP A 170 6.23 -25.93 29.72
CA ASP A 170 5.87 -26.67 30.93
C ASP A 170 4.39 -27.07 30.95
N ASP A 171 3.48 -26.15 30.59
CA ASP A 171 2.04 -26.43 30.51
C ASP A 171 1.73 -27.55 29.50
N GLU A 172 2.41 -27.57 28.35
CA GLU A 172 2.20 -28.59 27.32
C GLU A 172 2.83 -29.95 27.69
N VAL A 173 3.95 -29.94 28.41
CA VAL A 173 4.57 -31.16 28.97
C VAL A 173 3.69 -31.75 30.07
N ASP A 174 3.14 -30.91 30.95
CA ASP A 174 2.24 -31.35 32.02
C ASP A 174 0.94 -31.93 31.45
N ALA A 175 0.37 -31.31 30.42
CA ALA A 175 -0.78 -31.86 29.69
C ALA A 175 -0.49 -33.23 29.04
N ARG A 176 0.73 -33.43 28.51
CA ARG A 176 1.16 -34.74 27.96
C ARG A 176 1.36 -35.80 29.04
N ILE A 177 1.93 -35.43 30.19
CA ILE A 177 2.13 -36.34 31.32
C ILE A 177 0.77 -36.74 31.93
N GLU A 178 -0.19 -35.81 32.00
CA GLU A 178 -1.55 -36.12 32.46
C GLU A 178 -2.26 -37.12 31.53
N ALA A 179 -2.05 -37.00 30.21
CA ALA A 179 -2.60 -37.93 29.23
C ALA A 179 -1.90 -39.30 29.20
N GLN A 180 -0.60 -39.35 29.51
CA GLN A 180 0.24 -40.56 29.51
C GLN A 180 1.17 -40.57 30.74
N PRO A 181 0.69 -41.10 31.89
CA PRO A 181 1.44 -41.06 33.14
C PRO A 181 2.80 -41.77 33.08
N GLU A 182 2.97 -42.77 32.19
CA GLU A 182 4.25 -43.46 31.98
C GLU A 182 5.40 -42.53 31.55
N LEU A 183 5.07 -41.40 30.92
CA LEU A 183 6.04 -40.44 30.42
C LEU A 183 6.60 -39.52 31.52
N ALA A 184 6.03 -39.54 32.73
CA ALA A 184 6.49 -38.71 33.85
C ALA A 184 7.98 -38.92 34.17
N SER A 185 8.49 -40.15 33.99
CA SER A 185 9.91 -40.49 34.20
C SER A 185 10.86 -39.85 33.16
N ARG A 186 10.33 -39.39 32.02
CA ARG A 186 11.08 -38.79 30.90
C ARG A 186 10.72 -37.31 30.68
N ARG A 187 10.28 -36.62 31.74
CA ARG A 187 9.86 -35.22 31.68
C ARG A 187 10.86 -34.29 31.00
N SER A 188 12.17 -34.45 31.25
CA SER A 188 13.18 -33.56 30.64
C SER A 188 13.33 -33.79 29.13
N GLU A 189 13.29 -35.04 28.66
CA GLU A 189 13.32 -35.36 27.22
C GLU A 189 12.08 -34.81 26.50
N LEU A 190 10.91 -34.93 27.13
CA LEU A 190 9.67 -34.33 26.61
C LEU A 190 9.74 -32.82 26.53
N TRP A 191 10.36 -32.18 27.52
CA TRP A 191 10.53 -30.74 27.54
C TRP A 191 11.42 -30.27 26.38
N GLU A 192 12.57 -30.91 26.17
CA GLU A 192 13.48 -30.61 25.05
C GLU A 192 12.83 -30.85 23.69
N GLN A 193 12.11 -31.96 23.52
CA GLN A 193 11.36 -32.25 22.29
C GLN A 193 10.27 -31.22 22.02
N THR A 194 9.52 -30.81 23.06
CA THR A 194 8.44 -29.83 22.93
C THR A 194 9.00 -28.44 22.63
N TYR A 195 10.10 -28.07 23.29
CA TYR A 195 10.81 -26.81 23.04
C TYR A 195 11.35 -26.75 21.61
N ALA A 196 12.02 -27.80 21.12
CA ALA A 196 12.56 -27.87 19.76
C ALA A 196 11.45 -27.79 18.69
N LEU A 197 10.37 -28.56 18.88
CA LEU A 197 9.24 -28.62 17.95
C LEU A 197 8.49 -27.28 17.85
N ARG A 198 8.41 -26.52 18.95
CA ARG A 198 7.72 -25.21 19.01
C ARG A 198 8.60 -24.03 18.61
N SER A 199 9.90 -24.09 18.89
CA SER A 199 10.86 -23.06 18.47
C SER A 199 11.24 -23.17 16.99
N GLY A 200 10.87 -24.25 16.31
CA GLY A 200 11.24 -24.49 14.92
C GLY A 200 12.70 -24.86 14.73
N ALA A 201 13.42 -25.14 15.82
CA ALA A 201 14.77 -25.68 15.79
C ALA A 201 14.70 -27.15 15.34
N VAL A 202 14.84 -27.39 14.04
CA VAL A 202 15.07 -28.73 13.49
C VAL A 202 16.38 -29.26 14.09
N ASP A 203 16.31 -30.45 14.67
CA ASP A 203 17.44 -31.17 15.25
C ASP A 203 18.54 -31.36 14.17
N PRO A 204 19.80 -30.93 14.40
CA PRO A 204 20.89 -31.10 13.43
C PRO A 204 21.25 -32.57 13.13
N SER A 205 20.57 -33.54 13.75
CA SER A 205 20.78 -34.98 13.54
C SER A 205 20.14 -35.55 12.27
N GLU A 206 19.26 -34.82 11.56
CA GLU A 206 18.61 -35.27 10.31
C GLU A 206 19.25 -34.75 9.00
N GLY A 207 20.50 -34.27 9.06
CA GLY A 207 21.30 -33.93 7.88
C GLY A 207 22.32 -35.02 7.53
N GLY A 208 21.84 -36.19 7.10
CA GLY A 208 22.64 -37.32 6.60
C GLY A 208 22.62 -37.45 5.09
#